data_AF-A0A812W7M4-F1
#
_entry.id   AF-A0A812W7M4-F1
#
_cell.length_a   1.000
_cell.length_b   1.000
_cell.length_c   1.000
_cell.angle_alpha   90.00
_cell.angle_beta   90.00
_cell.angle_gamma   90.00
#
_symmetry.space_group_name_H-M   'P 1'
#
loop_
_entity.id
_entity.type
_entity.pdbx_description
1 polymer ?
#
loop_
_entity_poly.entity_id
_entity_poly.type
_entity_poly.pdbx_seq_one_letter_code
_entity_poly.pdbx_strand_id
1 'polypeptide(L)'
;MQSQTYAQGTLIWIKHEEEVWIQAEIVTANEKEIIVKTAEDPNSRIVLGPHEPIFLRTSDVFTSEGLSVLDDLCQLTHLHEPAVLSSLQNRFDIDKIYTFTGPILIALNPFKGIRGLYDEEVLKSFMTTKPSSKPHVFNTSNATYRGICDRRKSQTVLISGESGAGKTETTKFVMKFLAMAGAADGEVTSVEKQVLESNPLLEAFGNARTLRNDNSSRFGKFIELQFRSSGQDASALGVAGENCRLCGARIQTYLLEKVRVCDQQEGERNYHLFYEACAAASLAAGDGYAFPQRLAKEKVKEVTLNLEGFADLANFAYLTRSSCKTLKDVDDVEMFERRIHAMQTIGIPHEEVTQILRMVASVLHLGNVKFDAPPNNSEGSEARQNWEEREDGYRDFVPQCSLSKQLRHAGLA
;
A
#
# COMPACT_ATOMS: atom_id res chain seq x y z
N MET A 1 42.26 25.22 14.85
CA MET A 1 41.13 25.06 13.91
C MET A 1 41.17 26.26 12.99
N GLN A 2 41.32 26.06 11.67
CA GLN A 2 41.28 27.17 10.73
C GLN A 2 39.89 27.83 10.81
N SER A 3 39.82 29.13 11.08
CA SER A 3 38.55 29.86 11.02
C SER A 3 38.10 29.86 9.57
N GLN A 4 37.02 29.14 9.25
CA GLN A 4 36.41 29.25 7.93
C GLN A 4 35.77 30.64 7.83
N THR A 5 36.46 31.54 7.13
CA THR A 5 35.94 32.86 6.80
C THR A 5 35.00 32.71 5.59
N TYR A 6 33.70 32.85 5.82
CA TYR A 6 32.70 32.83 4.75
C TYR A 6 32.65 34.18 4.04
N ALA A 7 32.52 34.18 2.72
CA ALA A 7 32.42 35.42 1.94
C ALA A 7 31.00 36.02 2.03
N GLN A 8 30.90 37.35 1.98
CA GLN A 8 29.62 38.03 1.77
C GLN A 8 29.01 37.56 0.44
N GLY A 9 27.69 37.37 0.42
CA GLY A 9 26.95 36.83 -0.73
C GLY A 9 26.87 35.31 -0.78
N THR A 10 27.51 34.60 0.16
CA THR A 10 27.40 33.14 0.25
C THR A 10 25.97 32.72 0.56
N LEU A 11 25.40 31.85 -0.28
CA LEU A 11 24.07 31.28 -0.08
C LEU A 11 24.13 30.14 0.94
N ILE A 12 23.20 30.16 1.89
CA ILE A 12 23.11 29.16 2.95
C ILE A 12 21.65 28.78 3.24
N TRP A 13 21.49 27.71 4.00
CA TRP A 13 20.25 27.32 4.65
C TRP A 13 20.31 27.64 6.15
N ILE A 14 19.20 28.11 6.70
CA ILE A 14 19.03 28.36 8.13
C ILE A 14 17.79 27.63 8.63
N LYS A 15 17.80 27.21 9.89
CA LYS A 15 16.64 26.54 10.51
C LYS A 15 15.49 27.51 10.70
N HIS A 16 14.28 27.01 10.53
CA HIS A 16 13.04 27.74 10.74
C HIS A 16 12.04 26.87 11.51
N GLU A 17 11.24 27.45 12.41
CA GLU A 17 10.33 26.67 13.27
C GLU A 17 9.19 26.01 12.49
N GLU A 18 8.67 26.68 11.46
CA GLU A 18 7.55 26.18 10.65
C GLU A 18 8.02 25.47 9.39
N GLU A 19 8.70 26.17 8.48
CA GLU A 19 9.25 25.63 7.21
C GLU A 19 10.43 24.67 7.35
N VAL A 20 10.93 24.39 8.56
CA VAL A 20 12.13 23.59 8.87
C VAL A 20 13.45 24.22 8.37
N TRP A 21 13.53 24.60 7.09
CA TRP A 21 14.70 25.20 6.45
C TRP A 21 14.30 26.32 5.50
N ILE A 22 14.92 27.49 5.65
CA ILE A 22 14.72 28.62 4.74
C ILE A 22 16.03 29.06 4.09
N GLN A 23 15.90 29.69 2.92
CA GLN A 23 17.02 30.17 2.13
C GLN A 23 17.51 31.52 2.69
N ALA A 24 18.82 31.66 2.84
CA ALA A 24 19.45 32.90 3.29
C ALA A 24 20.76 33.19 2.56
N GLU A 25 21.22 34.43 2.67
CA GLU A 25 22.47 34.92 2.12
C GLU A 25 23.26 35.61 3.23
N ILE A 26 24.56 35.31 3.32
CA ILE A 26 25.46 35.97 4.27
C ILE A 26 25.68 37.43 3.87
N VAL A 27 25.25 38.36 4.73
CA VAL A 27 25.46 39.80 4.56
C VAL A 27 26.76 40.24 5.21
N THR A 28 27.10 39.68 6.36
CA THR A 28 28.32 39.99 7.10
C THR A 28 28.81 38.75 7.81
N ALA A 29 30.10 38.45 7.70
CA ALA A 29 30.76 37.38 8.45
C ALA A 29 32.03 37.95 9.08
N ASN A 30 32.06 37.99 10.40
CA ASN A 30 33.24 38.36 11.18
C ASN A 30 33.54 37.28 12.24
N GLU A 31 34.62 37.43 13.01
CA GLU A 31 35.02 36.41 14.01
C GLU A 31 34.02 36.23 15.16
N LYS A 32 33.07 37.16 15.35
CA LYS A 32 32.13 37.18 16.48
C LYS A 32 30.71 36.80 16.09
N GLU A 33 30.27 37.21 14.90
CA GLU A 33 28.89 37.08 14.45
C GLU A 33 28.81 36.90 12.94
N ILE A 34 27.78 36.16 12.52
CA ILE A 34 27.40 36.00 11.12
C ILE A 34 25.97 36.51 10.98
N ILE A 35 25.81 37.53 10.15
CA ILE A 35 24.52 38.18 9.88
C ILE A 35 24.06 37.76 8.50
N VAL A 36 22.82 37.28 8.43
CA VAL A 36 22.21 36.77 7.21
C VAL A 36 20.89 37.48 6.94
N LYS A 37 20.54 37.58 5.66
CA LYS A 37 19.20 38.00 5.21
C LYS A 37 18.53 36.80 4.56
N THR A 38 17.23 36.66 4.76
CA THR A 38 16.42 35.62 4.11
C THR A 38 16.16 35.98 2.65
N ALA A 39 15.84 34.98 1.83
CA ALA A 39 15.47 35.19 0.44
C ALA A 39 14.10 35.91 0.29
N GLU A 40 13.20 35.72 1.26
CA GLU A 40 11.84 36.28 1.24
C GLU A 40 11.78 37.73 1.69
N ASP A 41 12.56 38.10 2.71
CA ASP A 41 12.66 39.47 3.20
C ASP A 41 14.12 39.97 3.10
N PRO A 42 14.46 40.76 2.06
CA PRO A 42 15.79 41.35 1.92
C PRO A 42 16.21 42.27 3.08
N ASN A 43 15.26 42.77 3.87
CA ASN A 43 15.52 43.62 5.04
C ASN A 43 15.69 42.81 6.33
N SER A 44 15.37 41.52 6.32
CA SER A 44 15.58 40.65 7.47
C SER A 44 17.06 40.59 7.84
N ARG A 45 17.32 40.62 9.14
CA ARG A 45 18.68 40.48 9.70
C ARG A 45 18.65 39.49 10.83
N ILE A 46 19.11 38.28 10.53
CA ILE A 46 19.21 37.19 11.49
C ILE A 46 20.68 37.04 11.87
N VAL A 47 20.97 37.09 13.17
CA VAL A 47 22.31 36.87 13.70
C VAL A 47 22.43 35.41 14.10
N LEU A 48 23.29 34.67 13.41
CA LEU A 48 23.56 33.27 13.72
C LEU A 48 24.48 33.16 14.94
N GLY A 49 24.23 32.16 15.77
CA GLY A 49 25.05 31.90 16.96
C GLY A 49 26.49 31.48 16.58
N PRO A 50 27.49 31.73 17.46
CA PRO A 50 28.90 31.43 17.17
C PRO A 50 29.23 29.94 16.97
N HIS A 51 28.30 29.04 17.29
CA HIS A 51 28.42 27.59 17.11
C HIS A 51 27.29 27.00 16.27
N GLU A 52 26.48 27.85 15.63
CA GLU A 52 25.39 27.38 14.79
C GLU A 52 25.96 26.79 13.49
N PRO A 53 25.54 25.57 13.10
CA PRO A 53 26.05 24.95 11.88
C PRO A 53 25.58 25.71 10.64
N ILE A 54 26.50 25.97 9.72
CA ILE A 54 26.21 26.63 8.45
C ILE A 54 26.10 25.58 7.36
N PHE A 55 24.97 25.59 6.65
CA PHE A 55 24.70 24.67 5.57
C PHE A 55 24.74 25.43 4.24
N LEU A 56 25.78 25.21 3.45
CA LEU A 56 25.93 25.88 2.16
C LEU A 56 24.81 25.51 1.18
N ARG A 57 24.31 26.49 0.43
CA ARG A 57 23.31 26.31 -0.61
C ARG A 57 23.94 26.46 -1.99
N THR A 58 23.62 25.54 -2.90
CA THR A 58 23.94 25.68 -4.32
C THR A 58 22.89 26.56 -5.00
N SER A 59 23.31 27.43 -5.92
CA SER A 59 22.39 28.24 -6.72
C SER A 59 21.52 27.37 -7.61
N ASP A 60 20.28 27.82 -7.83
CA ASP A 60 19.35 27.16 -8.73
C ASP A 60 19.88 27.24 -10.18
N VAL A 61 19.87 26.10 -10.87
CA VAL A 61 20.30 26.00 -12.26
C VAL A 61 19.07 25.94 -13.14
N PHE A 62 18.92 26.88 -14.08
CA PHE A 62 17.80 26.89 -15.02
C PHE A 62 18.25 26.42 -16.40
N THR A 63 17.47 25.54 -17.01
CA THR A 63 17.62 25.08 -18.39
C THR A 63 16.49 25.65 -19.26
N SER A 64 16.50 25.34 -20.56
CA SER A 64 15.39 25.65 -21.46
C SER A 64 14.06 25.02 -21.04
N GLU A 65 14.09 24.00 -20.19
CA GLU A 65 12.91 23.28 -19.68
C GLU A 65 12.49 23.74 -18.27
N GLY A 66 13.14 24.77 -17.72
CA GLY A 66 12.85 25.32 -16.38
C GLY A 66 13.91 24.96 -15.35
N LEU A 67 13.51 24.81 -14.08
CA LEU A 67 14.44 24.46 -13.00
C LEU A 67 15.06 23.08 -13.24
N SER A 68 16.39 23.02 -13.28
CA SER A 68 17.15 21.79 -13.38
C SER A 68 17.04 21.03 -12.06
N VAL A 69 16.47 19.83 -12.12
CA VAL A 69 16.37 18.93 -10.98
C VAL A 69 17.20 17.68 -11.22
N LEU A 70 18.00 17.30 -10.23
CA LEU A 70 18.88 16.13 -10.33
C LEU A 70 18.08 14.85 -10.20
N ASP A 71 18.42 13.85 -11.00
CA ASP A 71 17.79 12.54 -10.97
C ASP A 71 18.38 11.61 -9.88
N ASP A 72 19.60 11.90 -9.43
CA ASP A 72 20.30 11.19 -8.36
C ASP A 72 20.88 12.19 -7.34
N LEU A 73 20.49 12.04 -6.08
CA LEU A 73 20.95 12.89 -4.98
C LEU A 73 22.46 12.77 -4.71
N CYS A 74 23.11 11.69 -5.15
CA CYS A 74 24.57 11.57 -5.08
C CYS A 74 25.31 12.61 -5.96
N GLN A 75 24.60 13.32 -6.84
CA GLN A 75 25.15 14.40 -7.68
C GLN A 75 25.10 15.77 -7.00
N LEU A 76 24.51 15.88 -5.80
CA LEU A 76 24.49 17.14 -5.03
C LEU A 76 25.90 17.56 -4.62
N THR A 77 26.21 18.84 -4.76
CA THR A 77 27.47 19.43 -4.26
C THR A 77 27.60 19.31 -2.75
N HIS A 78 26.48 19.49 -2.05
CA HIS A 78 26.39 19.40 -0.60
C HIS A 78 25.34 18.36 -0.23
N LEU A 79 25.76 17.32 0.49
CA LEU A 79 24.89 16.21 0.91
C LEU A 79 24.50 16.36 2.39
N HIS A 80 23.89 17.49 2.72
CA HIS A 80 23.28 17.75 4.03
C HIS A 80 21.76 17.79 3.91
N GLU A 81 21.08 17.71 5.04
CA GLU A 81 19.62 17.60 5.13
C GLU A 81 18.86 18.67 4.32
N PRO A 82 19.14 19.99 4.44
CA PRO A 82 18.38 20.97 3.67
C PRO A 82 18.58 20.87 2.15
N ALA A 83 19.78 20.51 1.67
CA ALA A 83 20.00 20.31 0.24
C ALA A 83 19.22 19.10 -0.30
N VAL A 84 19.17 18.00 0.46
CA VAL A 84 18.40 16.82 0.10
C VAL A 84 16.91 17.14 0.09
N LEU A 85 16.39 17.80 1.13
CA LEU A 85 14.98 18.15 1.24
C LEU A 85 14.55 19.10 0.11
N SER A 86 15.31 20.15 -0.15
CA SER A 86 15.02 21.10 -1.25
C SER A 86 15.06 20.41 -2.63
N SER A 87 16.03 19.51 -2.87
CA SER A 87 16.09 18.76 -4.13
C SER A 87 14.86 17.88 -4.33
N LEU A 88 14.43 17.18 -3.27
CA LEU A 88 13.21 16.36 -3.28
C LEU A 88 11.95 17.21 -3.48
N GLN A 89 11.85 18.35 -2.79
CA GLN A 89 10.73 19.29 -2.92
C GLN A 89 10.61 19.82 -4.36
N ASN A 90 11.71 20.33 -4.92
CA ASN A 90 11.74 20.86 -6.29
C ASN A 90 11.29 19.82 -7.33
N ARG A 91 11.62 18.55 -7.13
CA ARG A 91 11.15 17.45 -7.98
C ARG A 91 9.67 17.15 -7.76
N PHE A 92 9.23 17.12 -6.51
CA PHE A 92 7.85 16.86 -6.14
C PHE A 92 6.90 17.91 -6.70
N ASP A 93 7.29 19.19 -6.67
CA ASP A 93 6.49 20.32 -7.18
C ASP A 93 6.20 20.25 -8.68
N ILE A 94 7.00 19.50 -9.44
CA ILE A 94 6.82 19.25 -10.87
C ILE A 94 6.41 17.79 -11.17
N ASP A 95 5.78 17.13 -10.20
CA ASP A 95 5.27 15.76 -10.28
C ASP A 95 6.32 14.67 -10.58
N LYS A 96 7.61 14.94 -10.32
CA LYS A 96 8.69 13.94 -10.40
C LYS A 96 8.90 13.25 -9.04
N ILE A 97 8.04 12.30 -8.74
CA ILE A 97 8.00 11.64 -7.42
C ILE A 97 9.13 10.63 -7.15
N TYR A 98 9.87 10.23 -8.17
CA TYR A 98 10.95 9.25 -8.08
C TYR A 98 12.32 9.94 -8.16
N THR A 99 13.23 9.58 -7.25
CA THR A 99 14.60 10.13 -7.21
C THR A 99 15.57 9.04 -6.77
N PHE A 100 16.72 8.92 -7.42
CA PHE A 100 17.77 8.01 -6.97
C PHE A 100 18.60 8.63 -5.83
N THR A 101 19.18 7.76 -5.01
CA THR A 101 20.31 8.06 -4.14
C THR A 101 21.26 6.87 -4.21
N GLY A 102 22.11 6.88 -5.25
CA GLY A 102 22.91 5.73 -5.62
C GLY A 102 22.02 4.53 -5.97
N PRO A 103 22.16 3.35 -5.30
CA PRO A 103 21.38 2.16 -5.63
C PRO A 103 19.93 2.19 -5.10
N ILE A 104 19.56 3.18 -4.27
CA ILE A 104 18.25 3.28 -3.64
C ILE A 104 17.35 4.20 -4.47
N LEU A 105 16.11 3.78 -4.69
CA LEU A 105 15.06 4.61 -5.28
C LEU A 105 14.16 5.18 -4.18
N ILE A 106 14.13 6.50 -4.05
CA ILE A 106 13.18 7.23 -3.21
C ILE A 106 11.91 7.45 -4.03
N ALA A 107 10.76 7.17 -3.41
CA ALA A 107 9.44 7.40 -3.97
C ALA A 107 8.62 8.25 -2.98
N LEU A 108 8.22 9.44 -3.39
CA LEU A 108 7.35 10.32 -2.60
C LEU A 108 5.90 10.07 -3.00
N ASN A 109 5.01 9.92 -2.02
CA ASN A 109 3.60 9.68 -2.32
C ASN A 109 2.93 11.00 -2.76
N PRO A 110 2.43 11.12 -4.01
CA PRO A 110 1.80 12.35 -4.48
C PRO A 110 0.37 12.57 -3.96
N PHE A 111 -0.27 11.56 -3.36
CA PHE A 111 -1.70 11.57 -2.99
C PHE A 111 -2.66 11.94 -4.14
N LYS A 112 -2.20 11.82 -5.39
CA LYS A 112 -2.96 12.05 -6.61
C LYS A 112 -2.47 11.12 -7.73
N GLY A 113 -3.31 10.88 -8.72
CA GLY A 113 -2.87 10.23 -9.95
C GLY A 113 -2.01 11.17 -10.78
N ILE A 114 -0.85 10.70 -11.25
CA ILE A 114 0.00 11.42 -12.21
C ILE A 114 -0.21 10.79 -13.58
N ARG A 115 -0.79 11.56 -14.51
CA ARG A 115 -1.13 11.10 -15.86
C ARG A 115 0.13 10.69 -16.62
N GLY A 116 0.08 9.56 -17.31
CA GLY A 116 1.20 9.09 -18.13
C GLY A 116 2.30 8.37 -17.36
N LEU A 117 2.35 8.44 -16.03
CA LEU A 117 3.47 7.88 -15.26
C LEU A 117 3.54 6.35 -15.30
N TYR A 118 2.39 5.68 -15.34
CA TYR A 118 2.27 4.22 -15.26
C TYR A 118 1.53 3.59 -16.45
N ASP A 119 1.41 4.35 -17.55
CA ASP A 119 0.75 3.89 -18.77
C ASP A 119 1.49 2.68 -19.36
N GLU A 120 0.76 1.82 -20.07
CA GLU A 120 1.35 0.60 -20.64
C GLU A 120 2.48 0.88 -21.63
N GLU A 121 2.40 2.00 -22.37
CA GLU A 121 3.44 2.44 -23.30
C GLU A 121 4.74 2.77 -22.55
N VAL A 122 4.63 3.47 -21.41
CA VAL A 122 5.79 3.78 -20.55
C VAL A 122 6.40 2.50 -20.02
N LEU A 123 5.58 1.56 -19.53
CA LEU A 123 6.06 0.27 -19.07
C LEU A 123 6.79 -0.49 -20.18
N LYS A 124 6.20 -0.60 -21.37
CA LYS A 124 6.80 -1.23 -22.55
C LYS A 124 8.13 -0.58 -22.95
N SER A 125 8.23 0.75 -22.86
CA SER A 125 9.49 1.46 -23.13
C SER A 125 10.61 1.08 -22.15
N PHE A 126 10.28 0.89 -20.86
CA PHE A 126 11.26 0.44 -19.86
C PHE A 126 11.67 -1.03 -20.04
N MET A 127 10.80 -1.87 -20.62
CA MET A 127 11.15 -3.26 -20.92
C MET A 127 12.17 -3.37 -22.06
N THR A 128 12.02 -2.57 -23.12
CA THR A 128 12.88 -2.64 -24.32
C THR A 128 14.21 -1.91 -24.15
N THR A 129 14.27 -0.91 -23.27
CA THR A 129 15.48 -0.12 -23.02
C THR A 129 16.40 -0.78 -21.99
N LYS A 130 17.71 -0.50 -22.08
CA LYS A 130 18.65 -0.84 -21.00
C LYS A 130 18.34 0.03 -19.78
N PRO A 131 18.51 -0.48 -18.54
CA PRO A 131 18.36 0.32 -17.33
C PRO A 131 19.16 1.61 -17.46
N SER A 132 18.48 2.74 -17.25
CA SER A 132 19.06 4.07 -17.42
C SER A 132 19.30 4.73 -16.06
N SER A 133 19.85 5.93 -16.04
CA SER A 133 19.94 6.76 -14.84
C SER A 133 18.62 7.47 -14.49
N LYS A 134 17.53 7.25 -15.26
CA LYS A 134 16.24 7.89 -14.99
C LYS A 134 15.53 7.20 -13.81
N PRO A 135 15.14 7.94 -12.76
CA PRO A 135 14.51 7.38 -11.58
C PRO A 135 13.07 7.01 -11.89
N HIS A 136 12.78 5.72 -11.79
CA HIS A 136 11.43 5.18 -11.95
C HIS A 136 11.35 3.76 -11.36
N VAL A 137 10.21 3.38 -10.80
CA VAL A 137 10.00 2.01 -10.30
C VAL A 137 10.17 0.94 -11.39
N PHE A 138 9.77 1.24 -12.63
CA PHE A 138 9.99 0.36 -13.78
C PHE A 138 11.46 0.23 -14.16
N ASN A 139 12.28 1.26 -13.93
CA ASN A 139 13.73 1.15 -14.15
C ASN A 139 14.36 0.17 -13.15
N THR A 140 14.00 0.29 -11.87
CA THR A 140 14.41 -0.66 -10.82
C THR A 140 13.91 -2.08 -11.12
N SER A 141 12.68 -2.21 -11.63
CA SER A 141 12.09 -3.50 -12.02
C SER A 141 12.78 -4.11 -13.24
N ASN A 142 13.16 -3.31 -14.24
CA ASN A 142 13.95 -3.76 -15.39
C ASN A 142 15.34 -4.25 -14.96
N ALA A 143 16.03 -3.49 -14.11
CA ALA A 143 17.31 -3.89 -13.53
C ALA A 143 17.19 -5.22 -12.75
N THR A 144 16.09 -5.39 -12.00
CA THR A 144 15.77 -6.64 -11.28
C THR A 144 15.57 -7.79 -12.27
N TYR A 145 14.73 -7.63 -13.29
CA TYR A 145 14.46 -8.66 -14.29
C TYR A 145 15.73 -9.09 -15.03
N ARG A 146 16.54 -8.13 -15.49
CA ARG A 146 17.85 -8.41 -16.12
C ARG A 146 18.84 -9.07 -15.16
N GLY A 147 18.79 -8.75 -13.86
CA GLY A 147 19.56 -9.45 -12.84
C GLY A 147 19.20 -10.94 -12.75
N ILE A 148 17.93 -11.29 -12.97
CA ILE A 148 17.46 -12.67 -13.04
C ILE A 148 17.93 -13.33 -14.34
N CYS A 149 17.68 -12.69 -15.50
CA CYS A 149 17.97 -13.26 -16.82
C CYS A 149 19.48 -13.35 -17.10
N ASP A 150 20.16 -12.22 -17.05
CA ASP A 150 21.53 -12.08 -17.54
C ASP A 150 22.54 -12.69 -16.55
N ARG A 151 22.29 -12.52 -15.24
CA ARG A 151 23.21 -12.96 -14.18
C ARG A 151 22.83 -14.31 -13.58
N ARG A 152 21.65 -14.84 -13.90
CA ARG A 152 21.11 -16.10 -13.34
C ARG A 152 21.17 -16.16 -11.82
N LYS A 153 20.86 -15.03 -11.16
CA LYS A 153 20.83 -14.90 -9.70
C LYS A 153 19.48 -14.39 -9.22
N SER A 154 18.98 -14.96 -8.14
CA SER A 154 17.79 -14.44 -7.45
C SER A 154 18.01 -12.98 -7.05
N GLN A 155 16.98 -12.17 -7.22
CA GLN A 155 16.97 -10.75 -6.88
C GLN A 155 15.91 -10.48 -5.82
N THR A 156 16.14 -9.43 -5.02
CA THR A 156 15.19 -8.98 -3.99
C THR A 156 14.96 -7.48 -4.14
N VAL A 157 13.70 -7.07 -4.19
CA VAL A 157 13.29 -5.66 -4.13
C VAL A 157 12.68 -5.42 -2.76
N LEU A 158 13.37 -4.65 -1.91
CA LEU A 158 12.89 -4.27 -0.58
C LEU A 158 12.19 -2.90 -0.66
N ILE A 159 10.88 -2.88 -0.37
CA ILE A 159 10.08 -1.65 -0.35
C ILE A 159 9.72 -1.33 1.10
N SER A 160 10.29 -0.26 1.65
CA SER A 160 10.09 0.17 3.03
C SER A 160 9.58 1.61 3.11
N GLY A 161 9.06 2.00 4.26
CA GLY A 161 8.47 3.32 4.49
C GLY A 161 7.35 3.29 5.53
N GLU A 162 6.95 4.46 6.00
CA GLU A 162 5.88 4.60 6.99
C GLU A 162 4.50 4.22 6.43
N SER A 163 3.49 4.13 7.32
CA SER A 163 2.11 3.89 6.88
C SER A 163 1.65 5.05 5.98
N GLY A 164 1.06 4.72 4.83
CA GLY A 164 0.65 5.73 3.83
C GLY A 164 1.76 6.18 2.87
N ALA A 165 3.00 5.72 3.01
CA ALA A 165 4.11 6.14 2.13
C ALA A 165 4.06 5.59 0.69
N GLY A 166 3.07 4.79 0.30
CA GLY A 166 2.95 4.25 -1.07
C GLY A 166 3.63 2.89 -1.31
N LYS A 167 3.99 2.15 -0.25
CA LYS A 167 4.61 0.80 -0.36
C LYS A 167 3.78 -0.18 -1.18
N THR A 168 2.48 -0.28 -0.89
CA THR A 168 1.58 -1.23 -1.54
C THR A 168 1.42 -0.93 -3.03
N GLU A 169 1.25 0.35 -3.38
CA GLU A 169 1.15 0.79 -4.78
C GLU A 169 2.46 0.55 -5.55
N THR A 170 3.61 0.90 -4.94
CA THR A 170 4.93 0.59 -5.53
C THR A 170 5.10 -0.90 -5.77
N THR A 171 4.66 -1.74 -4.82
CA THR A 171 4.70 -3.21 -4.98
C THR A 171 3.86 -3.68 -6.17
N LYS A 172 2.66 -3.12 -6.37
CA LYS A 172 1.80 -3.43 -7.51
C LYS A 172 2.49 -3.11 -8.84
N PHE A 173 3.17 -1.96 -8.94
CA PHE A 173 3.89 -1.58 -10.15
C PHE A 173 5.10 -2.49 -10.43
N VAL A 174 5.86 -2.88 -9.40
CA VAL A 174 6.95 -3.87 -9.55
C VAL A 174 6.41 -5.20 -10.05
N MET A 175 5.34 -5.72 -9.42
CA MET A 175 4.71 -6.98 -9.84
C MET A 175 4.17 -6.92 -11.26
N LYS A 176 3.49 -5.82 -11.63
CA LYS A 176 2.97 -5.59 -12.99
C LYS A 176 4.09 -5.58 -14.03
N PHE A 177 5.19 -4.90 -13.73
CA PHE A 177 6.36 -4.89 -14.61
C PHE A 177 6.95 -6.29 -14.79
N LEU A 178 7.24 -6.98 -13.68
CA LEU A 178 7.89 -8.30 -13.71
C LEU A 178 7.01 -9.37 -14.35
N ALA A 179 5.69 -9.30 -14.14
CA ALA A 179 4.73 -10.20 -14.79
C ALA A 179 4.69 -9.97 -16.30
N MET A 180 4.64 -8.71 -16.78
CA MET A 180 4.66 -8.44 -18.22
C MET A 180 6.01 -8.74 -18.87
N ALA A 181 7.12 -8.46 -18.20
CA ALA A 181 8.45 -8.78 -18.71
C ALA A 181 8.68 -10.30 -18.84
N GLY A 182 8.07 -11.08 -17.94
CA GLY A 182 8.12 -12.54 -17.95
C GLY A 182 7.03 -13.25 -18.74
N ALA A 183 6.13 -12.50 -19.41
CA ALA A 183 5.03 -13.05 -20.19
C ALA A 183 5.51 -13.57 -21.56
N ALA A 184 4.87 -14.64 -22.07
CA ALA A 184 5.14 -15.16 -23.41
C ALA A 184 4.44 -14.28 -24.46
N ASP A 185 5.17 -13.85 -25.51
CA ASP A 185 4.66 -13.08 -26.65
C ASP A 185 3.91 -11.77 -26.29
N GLY A 186 4.18 -11.22 -25.11
CA GLY A 186 3.51 -10.01 -24.61
C GLY A 186 2.05 -10.24 -24.17
N GLU A 187 1.55 -11.48 -24.24
CA GLU A 187 0.23 -11.86 -23.74
C GLU A 187 0.33 -12.37 -22.30
N VAL A 188 -0.43 -11.72 -21.41
CA VAL A 188 -0.51 -12.06 -19.99
C VAL A 188 -1.19 -13.44 -19.84
N THR A 189 -0.41 -14.46 -19.46
CA THR A 189 -0.95 -15.82 -19.25
C THR A 189 -1.72 -15.92 -17.94
N SER A 190 -2.30 -17.09 -17.64
CA SER A 190 -3.07 -17.29 -16.41
C SER A 190 -2.24 -17.00 -15.16
N VAL A 191 -0.96 -17.39 -15.14
CA VAL A 191 -0.07 -17.21 -13.99
C VAL A 191 0.14 -15.73 -13.67
N GLU A 192 0.42 -14.90 -14.67
CA GLU A 192 0.61 -13.47 -14.50
C GLU A 192 -0.67 -12.80 -13.99
N LYS A 193 -1.85 -13.18 -14.51
CA LYS A 193 -3.14 -12.67 -14.00
C LYS A 193 -3.36 -13.06 -12.55
N GLN A 194 -3.12 -14.32 -12.18
CA GLN A 194 -3.23 -14.80 -10.80
C GLN A 194 -2.32 -14.04 -9.84
N VAL A 195 -1.09 -13.74 -10.27
CA VAL A 195 -0.14 -12.94 -9.49
C VAL A 195 -0.67 -11.53 -9.24
N LEU A 196 -1.23 -10.88 -10.26
CA LEU A 196 -1.77 -9.53 -10.12
C LEU A 196 -3.04 -9.50 -9.23
N GLU A 197 -3.93 -10.49 -9.38
CA GLU A 197 -5.17 -10.59 -8.61
C GLU A 197 -4.97 -11.07 -7.15
N SER A 198 -3.79 -11.61 -6.81
CA SER A 198 -3.47 -11.98 -5.43
C SER A 198 -3.45 -10.78 -4.47
N ASN A 199 -3.09 -9.58 -4.94
CA ASN A 199 -3.04 -8.38 -4.12
C ASN A 199 -4.45 -7.92 -3.71
N PRO A 200 -5.40 -7.68 -4.63
CA PRO A 200 -6.78 -7.37 -4.26
C PRO A 200 -7.37 -8.33 -3.23
N LEU A 201 -7.11 -9.64 -3.38
CA LEU A 201 -7.59 -10.62 -2.41
C LEU A 201 -6.98 -10.39 -1.01
N LEU A 202 -5.65 -10.28 -0.91
CA LEU A 202 -4.98 -10.08 0.38
C LEU A 202 -5.33 -8.73 1.02
N GLU A 203 -5.59 -7.69 0.22
CA GLU A 203 -6.02 -6.39 0.73
C GLU A 203 -7.40 -6.47 1.40
N ALA A 204 -8.33 -7.27 0.89
CA ALA A 204 -9.64 -7.44 1.52
C ALA A 204 -9.55 -8.03 2.94
N PHE A 205 -8.69 -9.04 3.13
CA PHE A 205 -8.54 -9.75 4.41
C PHE A 205 -7.51 -9.12 5.36
N GLY A 206 -6.61 -8.30 4.84
CA GLY A 206 -5.43 -7.84 5.57
C GLY A 206 -5.24 -6.32 5.60
N ASN A 207 -6.05 -5.55 4.86
CA ASN A 207 -6.04 -4.09 4.97
C ASN A 207 -7.29 -3.57 5.69
N ALA A 208 -7.10 -2.44 6.34
CA ALA A 208 -8.16 -1.71 7.04
C ALA A 208 -7.88 -0.21 6.98
N ARG A 209 -8.92 0.59 7.25
CA ARG A 209 -8.75 2.01 7.50
C ARG A 209 -8.12 2.24 8.87
N THR A 210 -7.13 3.12 8.88
CA THR A 210 -6.47 3.67 10.08
C THR A 210 -6.54 5.18 10.03
N LEU A 211 -6.18 5.86 11.12
CA LEU A 211 -6.14 7.33 11.16
C LEU A 211 -5.19 7.97 10.12
N ARG A 212 -4.21 7.22 9.60
CA ARG A 212 -3.19 7.72 8.66
C ARG A 212 -3.41 7.28 7.22
N ASN A 213 -4.19 6.23 7.00
CA ASN A 213 -4.33 5.59 5.69
C ASN A 213 -5.60 4.75 5.65
N ASP A 214 -6.45 5.02 4.66
CA ASP A 214 -7.72 4.31 4.43
C ASP A 214 -7.54 2.88 3.96
N ASN A 215 -6.39 2.55 3.36
CA ASN A 215 -6.05 1.20 2.91
C ASN A 215 -4.73 0.71 3.53
N SER A 216 -4.61 0.80 4.86
CA SER A 216 -3.41 0.38 5.58
C SER A 216 -3.30 -1.14 5.62
N SER A 217 -2.22 -1.69 5.06
CA SER A 217 -1.87 -3.09 5.28
C SER A 217 -1.53 -3.33 6.75
N ARG A 218 -2.22 -4.29 7.36
CA ARG A 218 -2.04 -4.71 8.76
C ARG A 218 -1.32 -6.07 8.87
N PHE A 219 -0.52 -6.37 7.85
CA PHE A 219 0.34 -7.53 7.74
C PHE A 219 1.53 -7.17 6.83
N GLY A 220 2.67 -7.81 7.05
CA GLY A 220 3.80 -7.83 6.13
C GLY A 220 3.61 -8.91 5.06
N LYS A 221 4.17 -8.71 3.88
CA LYS A 221 4.15 -9.68 2.78
C LYS A 221 5.51 -9.83 2.13
N PHE A 222 5.93 -11.08 1.91
CA PHE A 222 7.05 -11.44 1.06
C PHE A 222 6.49 -12.20 -0.14
N ILE A 223 6.68 -11.63 -1.33
CA ILE A 223 6.16 -12.16 -2.59
C ILE A 223 7.36 -12.66 -3.39
N GLU A 224 7.41 -13.97 -3.57
CA GLU A 224 8.39 -14.65 -4.40
C GLU A 224 7.78 -14.85 -5.78
N LEU A 225 8.39 -14.26 -6.82
CA LEU A 225 8.06 -14.51 -8.21
C LEU A 225 9.10 -15.46 -8.80
N GLN A 226 8.63 -16.56 -9.39
CA GLN A 226 9.49 -17.65 -9.84
C GLN A 226 9.60 -17.60 -11.35
N PHE A 227 10.85 -17.54 -11.84
CA PHE A 227 11.15 -17.46 -13.25
C PHE A 227 11.90 -18.70 -13.73
N ARG A 228 11.50 -19.22 -14.88
CA ARG A 228 12.18 -20.31 -15.58
C ARG A 228 13.03 -19.73 -16.70
N SER A 229 14.33 -20.04 -16.71
CA SER A 229 15.18 -19.80 -17.88
C SER A 229 14.73 -20.70 -19.03
N SER A 230 14.47 -20.15 -20.21
CA SER A 230 14.42 -20.97 -21.43
C SER A 230 15.81 -21.57 -21.67
N GLY A 231 15.89 -22.86 -21.99
CA GLY A 231 17.15 -23.55 -22.27
C GLY A 231 17.82 -23.14 -23.59
N GLN A 232 18.93 -23.80 -23.93
CA GLN A 232 19.82 -23.49 -25.07
C GLN A 232 19.25 -23.73 -26.49
N ASP A 233 18.04 -24.30 -26.64
CA ASP A 233 17.49 -24.70 -27.96
C ASP A 233 16.60 -23.64 -28.66
N ALA A 234 16.66 -22.37 -28.25
CA ALA A 234 15.89 -21.27 -28.86
C ALA A 234 16.70 -20.47 -29.91
N SER A 235 17.51 -21.15 -30.73
CA SER A 235 18.36 -20.50 -31.77
C SER A 235 17.62 -20.10 -33.06
N ALA A 236 16.28 -20.06 -33.05
CA ALA A 236 15.49 -19.71 -34.22
C ALA A 236 14.30 -18.81 -33.86
N LEU A 237 14.57 -17.54 -33.55
CA LEU A 237 13.88 -16.35 -34.11
C LEU A 237 14.43 -15.10 -33.41
N GLY A 238 15.04 -14.21 -34.19
CA GLY A 238 15.84 -13.09 -33.70
C GLY A 238 15.03 -11.88 -33.23
N VAL A 239 14.63 -11.90 -31.95
CA VAL A 239 14.32 -10.68 -31.18
C VAL A 239 15.09 -10.77 -29.86
N ALA A 240 15.73 -9.66 -29.47
CA ALA A 240 16.73 -9.59 -28.41
C ALA A 240 16.28 -10.24 -27.07
N GLY A 241 17.08 -11.20 -26.59
CA GLY A 241 17.13 -11.61 -25.19
C GLY A 241 16.42 -12.93 -24.88
N GLU A 242 17.18 -13.91 -24.42
CA GLU A 242 16.70 -15.17 -23.85
C GLU A 242 15.72 -14.88 -22.68
N ASN A 243 14.43 -15.20 -22.83
CA ASN A 243 13.38 -14.76 -21.90
C ASN A 243 13.27 -15.70 -20.68
N CYS A 244 13.49 -15.15 -19.47
CA CYS A 244 13.07 -15.80 -18.24
C CYS A 244 11.55 -15.68 -18.09
N ARG A 245 10.84 -16.79 -18.29
CA ARG A 245 9.38 -16.80 -18.21
C ARG A 245 8.90 -16.89 -16.77
N LEU A 246 7.90 -16.09 -16.40
CA LEU A 246 7.22 -16.26 -15.11
C LEU A 246 6.51 -17.62 -15.09
N CYS A 247 6.85 -18.49 -14.15
CA CYS A 247 6.30 -19.84 -14.05
C CYS A 247 5.55 -20.11 -12.74
N GLY A 248 5.63 -19.20 -11.77
CA GLY A 248 4.93 -19.35 -10.50
C GLY A 248 5.12 -18.16 -9.58
N ALA A 249 4.36 -18.15 -8.48
CA ALA A 249 4.53 -17.21 -7.40
C ALA A 249 4.17 -17.84 -6.05
N ARG A 250 4.78 -17.33 -5.00
CA ARG A 250 4.51 -17.72 -3.61
C ARG A 250 4.43 -16.48 -2.74
N ILE A 251 3.42 -16.40 -1.88
CA ILE A 251 3.26 -15.30 -0.94
C ILE A 251 3.39 -15.85 0.47
N GLN A 252 4.23 -15.21 1.28
CA GLN A 252 4.34 -15.43 2.71
C GLN A 252 3.89 -14.16 3.43
N THR A 253 2.97 -14.31 4.38
CA THR A 253 2.44 -13.21 5.18
C THR A 253 3.02 -13.25 6.59
N TYR A 254 3.28 -12.09 7.17
CA TYR A 254 3.84 -11.96 8.52
C TYR A 254 3.02 -10.98 9.34
N LEU A 255 2.93 -11.24 10.65
CA LEU A 255 2.44 -10.28 11.65
C LEU A 255 1.07 -9.68 11.31
N LEU A 256 0.10 -10.51 10.90
CA LEU A 256 -1.28 -10.07 10.77
C LEU A 256 -1.79 -9.55 12.13
N GLU A 257 -2.31 -8.33 12.15
CA GLU A 257 -2.88 -7.71 13.35
C GLU A 257 -4.23 -8.35 13.71
N LYS A 258 -4.18 -9.54 14.31
CA LYS A 258 -5.37 -10.32 14.68
C LYS A 258 -6.28 -9.59 15.67
N VAL A 259 -5.71 -8.78 16.57
CA VAL A 259 -6.46 -8.00 17.56
C VAL A 259 -7.44 -7.03 16.90
N ARG A 260 -7.14 -6.55 15.68
CA ARG A 260 -8.05 -5.68 14.92
C ARG A 260 -9.42 -6.30 14.66
N VAL A 261 -9.50 -7.63 14.60
CA VAL A 261 -10.78 -8.32 14.37
C VAL A 261 -11.77 -8.02 15.49
N CYS A 262 -11.31 -8.04 16.75
CA CYS A 262 -12.18 -7.86 17.90
C CYS A 262 -12.19 -6.43 18.45
N ASP A 263 -11.18 -5.61 18.14
CA ASP A 263 -11.07 -4.26 18.68
C ASP A 263 -10.46 -3.27 17.68
N GLN A 264 -11.04 -2.07 17.60
CA GLN A 264 -10.57 -1.00 16.71
C GLN A 264 -10.57 0.33 17.46
N GLN A 265 -9.56 1.16 17.19
CA GLN A 265 -9.52 2.52 17.72
C GLN A 265 -10.62 3.37 17.06
N GLU A 266 -11.15 4.34 17.81
CA GLU A 266 -12.14 5.30 17.31
C GLU A 266 -11.63 6.03 16.05
N GLY A 267 -12.46 6.04 15.00
CA GLY A 267 -12.12 6.59 13.68
C GLY A 267 -11.48 5.59 12.70
N GLU A 268 -11.14 4.38 13.15
CA GLU A 268 -10.63 3.30 12.32
C GLU A 268 -11.72 2.29 11.90
N ARG A 269 -11.41 1.40 10.94
CA ARG A 269 -12.29 0.27 10.58
C ARG A 269 -11.63 -1.07 10.94
N ASN A 270 -12.46 -2.11 10.98
CA ASN A 270 -12.03 -3.50 10.86
C ASN A 270 -11.55 -3.79 9.41
N TYR A 271 -11.19 -5.04 9.10
CA TYR A 271 -10.78 -5.44 7.74
C TYR A 271 -11.89 -5.20 6.72
N HIS A 272 -11.51 -4.76 5.51
CA HIS A 272 -12.43 -4.29 4.48
C HIS A 272 -13.49 -5.33 4.12
N LEU A 273 -13.11 -6.62 4.02
CA LEU A 273 -14.02 -7.68 3.60
C LEU A 273 -15.31 -7.75 4.44
N PHE A 274 -15.25 -7.43 5.73
CA PHE A 274 -16.46 -7.45 6.57
C PHE A 274 -17.48 -6.41 6.09
N TYR A 275 -17.04 -5.20 5.75
CA TYR A 275 -17.89 -4.12 5.28
C TYR A 275 -18.35 -4.39 3.83
N GLU A 276 -17.41 -4.80 2.97
CA GLU A 276 -17.65 -5.20 1.57
C GLU A 276 -18.75 -6.29 1.49
N ALA A 277 -18.66 -7.34 2.31
CA ALA A 277 -19.64 -8.43 2.32
C ALA A 277 -21.00 -8.02 2.90
N CYS A 278 -21.05 -7.21 3.96
CA CYS A 278 -22.32 -6.70 4.50
C CYS A 278 -23.03 -5.76 3.52
N ALA A 279 -22.27 -4.94 2.79
CA ALA A 279 -22.81 -4.06 1.75
C ALA A 279 -23.42 -4.88 0.60
N ALA A 280 -22.72 -5.92 0.12
CA ALA A 280 -23.24 -6.81 -0.91
C ALA A 280 -24.47 -7.61 -0.41
N ALA A 281 -24.46 -8.09 0.83
CA ALA A 281 -25.58 -8.82 1.43
C ALA A 281 -26.85 -7.97 1.50
N SER A 282 -26.72 -6.66 1.70
CA SER A 282 -27.86 -5.71 1.71
C SER A 282 -28.55 -5.56 0.35
N LEU A 283 -27.88 -5.98 -0.74
CA LEU A 283 -28.42 -6.01 -2.10
C LEU A 283 -28.81 -7.42 -2.56
N ALA A 284 -28.63 -8.44 -1.71
CA ALA A 284 -29.05 -9.80 -2.02
C ALA A 284 -30.58 -9.89 -2.06
N ALA A 285 -31.11 -10.66 -3.01
CA ALA A 285 -32.54 -10.86 -3.19
C ALA A 285 -32.83 -12.29 -3.61
N GLY A 286 -33.92 -12.88 -3.09
CA GLY A 286 -34.24 -14.29 -3.34
C GLY A 286 -33.17 -15.22 -2.76
N ASP A 287 -32.60 -16.08 -3.61
CA ASP A 287 -31.69 -17.17 -3.20
C ASP A 287 -30.22 -16.72 -2.96
N GLY A 288 -29.90 -15.43 -3.05
CA GLY A 288 -28.57 -14.90 -2.73
C GLY A 288 -28.20 -13.60 -3.46
N TYR A 289 -26.91 -13.29 -3.51
CA TYR A 289 -26.36 -12.16 -4.25
C TYR A 289 -25.96 -12.57 -5.66
N ALA A 290 -26.62 -12.02 -6.69
CA ALA A 290 -26.26 -12.26 -8.08
C ALA A 290 -25.02 -11.44 -8.47
N PHE A 291 -23.87 -12.10 -8.61
CA PHE A 291 -22.61 -11.48 -9.05
C PHE A 291 -22.42 -11.63 -10.57
N PRO A 292 -22.01 -10.56 -11.30
CA PRO A 292 -21.80 -9.18 -10.84
C PRO A 292 -23.06 -8.30 -11.05
N GLN A 293 -23.18 -7.24 -10.24
CA GLN A 293 -24.12 -6.13 -10.36
C GLN A 293 -23.43 -4.81 -10.69
N ARG A 294 -22.17 -4.59 -10.25
CA ARG A 294 -21.40 -3.35 -10.47
C ARG A 294 -20.32 -3.51 -11.53
N LEU A 295 -19.63 -4.66 -11.57
CA LEU A 295 -18.60 -4.96 -12.55
C LEU A 295 -19.18 -5.34 -13.91
N ALA A 296 -18.43 -5.03 -14.98
CA ALA A 296 -18.79 -5.39 -16.33
C ALA A 296 -18.82 -6.92 -16.52
N LYS A 297 -19.99 -7.46 -16.87
CA LYS A 297 -20.28 -8.89 -17.03
C LYS A 297 -19.33 -9.63 -17.97
N GLU A 298 -18.85 -8.95 -19.01
CA GLU A 298 -17.96 -9.52 -20.05
C GLU A 298 -16.60 -10.01 -19.52
N LYS A 299 -16.23 -9.65 -18.28
CA LYS A 299 -14.92 -9.98 -17.69
C LYS A 299 -14.97 -11.06 -16.62
N VAL A 300 -16.15 -11.54 -16.23
CA VAL A 300 -16.30 -12.38 -15.03
C VAL A 300 -17.29 -13.54 -15.26
N LYS A 301 -17.18 -14.59 -14.44
CA LYS A 301 -18.14 -15.69 -14.46
C LYS A 301 -19.31 -15.34 -13.55
N GLU A 302 -20.53 -15.29 -14.08
CA GLU A 302 -21.71 -15.02 -13.26
C GLU A 302 -21.96 -16.17 -12.27
N VAL A 303 -22.20 -15.82 -11.00
CA VAL A 303 -22.52 -16.78 -9.94
C VAL A 303 -23.46 -16.16 -8.91
N THR A 304 -24.27 -16.97 -8.24
CA THR A 304 -25.06 -16.54 -7.07
C THR A 304 -24.32 -16.88 -5.80
N LEU A 305 -24.03 -15.89 -4.95
CA LEU A 305 -23.32 -16.05 -3.69
C LEU A 305 -24.31 -16.13 -2.52
N ASN A 306 -24.16 -17.14 -1.66
CA ASN A 306 -24.89 -17.17 -0.39
C ASN A 306 -24.24 -16.19 0.61
N LEU A 307 -24.98 -15.15 0.99
CA LEU A 307 -24.57 -14.14 1.97
C LEU A 307 -25.50 -14.08 3.20
N GLU A 308 -26.33 -15.11 3.45
CA GLU A 308 -27.30 -15.16 4.56
C GLU A 308 -26.67 -14.96 5.96
N GLY A 309 -25.37 -15.26 6.09
CA GLY A 309 -24.61 -15.04 7.33
C GLY A 309 -24.29 -13.57 7.61
N PHE A 310 -24.47 -12.67 6.64
CA PHE A 310 -24.21 -11.25 6.77
C PHE A 310 -25.52 -10.46 6.93
N ALA A 311 -25.43 -9.31 7.59
CA ALA A 311 -26.55 -8.43 7.90
C ALA A 311 -26.06 -6.97 7.93
N ASP A 312 -26.92 -6.03 8.32
CA ASP A 312 -26.51 -4.65 8.56
C ASP A 312 -25.35 -4.58 9.56
N LEU A 313 -24.42 -3.64 9.35
CA LEU A 313 -23.23 -3.44 10.18
C LEU A 313 -23.58 -3.27 11.66
N ALA A 314 -24.72 -2.65 11.98
CA ALA A 314 -25.20 -2.43 13.35
C ALA A 314 -25.55 -3.72 14.11
N ASN A 315 -25.63 -4.85 13.42
CA ASN A 315 -25.90 -6.16 14.00
C ASN A 315 -24.63 -6.90 14.39
N PHE A 316 -23.44 -6.35 14.13
CA PHE A 316 -22.17 -6.98 14.47
C PHE A 316 -21.36 -6.12 15.44
N ALA A 317 -21.13 -6.64 16.64
CA ALA A 317 -20.37 -5.96 17.69
C ALA A 317 -18.95 -5.59 17.23
N TYR A 318 -18.30 -6.47 16.45
CA TYR A 318 -16.96 -6.24 15.90
C TYR A 318 -16.88 -5.19 14.77
N LEU A 319 -18.02 -4.69 14.29
CA LEU A 319 -18.10 -3.63 13.28
C LEU A 319 -18.67 -2.31 13.82
N THR A 320 -19.05 -2.28 15.11
CA THR A 320 -19.70 -1.12 15.76
C THR A 320 -18.86 -0.48 16.86
N ARG A 321 -17.63 -0.95 17.12
CA ARG A 321 -16.75 -0.38 18.15
C ARG A 321 -16.16 0.97 17.81
N SER A 322 -16.10 1.31 16.53
CA SER A 322 -15.66 2.60 16.02
C SER A 322 -16.81 3.27 15.28
N SER A 323 -16.87 4.60 15.32
CA SER A 323 -17.87 5.36 14.54
C SER A 323 -17.67 5.28 13.02
N CYS A 324 -16.50 4.85 12.54
CA CYS A 324 -16.21 4.80 11.12
C CYS A 324 -16.83 3.55 10.47
N LYS A 325 -17.90 3.75 9.69
CA LYS A 325 -18.58 2.67 8.94
C LYS A 325 -18.30 2.70 7.45
N THR A 326 -18.17 3.89 6.87
CA THR A 326 -17.99 4.12 5.44
C THR A 326 -16.67 4.82 5.14
N LEU A 327 -16.13 4.60 3.95
CA LEU A 327 -14.99 5.36 3.43
C LEU A 327 -15.46 6.38 2.42
N LYS A 328 -14.74 7.50 2.33
CA LYS A 328 -14.96 8.49 1.28
C LYS A 328 -14.47 7.91 -0.05
N ASP A 329 -15.26 8.09 -1.12
CA ASP A 329 -14.89 7.71 -2.49
C ASP A 329 -14.62 6.21 -2.71
N VAL A 330 -15.18 5.33 -1.85
CA VAL A 330 -15.11 3.87 -1.99
C VAL A 330 -16.51 3.28 -1.99
N ASP A 331 -16.84 2.51 -3.03
CA ASP A 331 -18.03 1.67 -3.09
C ASP A 331 -17.67 0.26 -2.58
N ASP A 332 -18.10 -0.05 -1.35
CA ASP A 332 -17.83 -1.35 -0.70
C ASP A 332 -18.46 -2.53 -1.49
N VAL A 333 -19.54 -2.32 -2.26
CA VAL A 333 -20.13 -3.35 -3.13
C VAL A 333 -19.24 -3.59 -4.35
N GLU A 334 -18.80 -2.52 -5.03
CA GLU A 334 -17.87 -2.66 -6.14
C GLU A 334 -16.56 -3.33 -5.70
N MET A 335 -16.06 -2.97 -4.52
CA MET A 335 -14.86 -3.59 -3.95
C MET A 335 -15.09 -5.08 -3.65
N PHE A 336 -16.23 -5.45 -3.05
CA PHE A 336 -16.61 -6.85 -2.85
C PHE A 336 -16.55 -7.65 -4.15
N GLU A 337 -17.15 -7.11 -5.22
CA GLU A 337 -17.14 -7.74 -6.53
C GLU A 337 -15.74 -7.89 -7.11
N ARG A 338 -14.87 -6.90 -6.92
CA ARG A 338 -13.45 -7.02 -7.29
C ARG A 338 -12.76 -8.16 -6.54
N ARG A 339 -13.13 -8.42 -5.27
CA ARG A 339 -12.59 -9.57 -4.51
C ARG A 339 -13.07 -10.90 -5.06
N ILE A 340 -14.35 -11.01 -5.38
CA ILE A 340 -14.92 -12.22 -5.99
C ILE A 340 -14.28 -12.49 -7.35
N HIS A 341 -14.09 -11.45 -8.17
CA HIS A 341 -13.35 -11.57 -9.43
C HIS A 341 -11.90 -12.04 -9.22
N ALA A 342 -11.21 -11.50 -8.22
CA ALA A 342 -9.86 -11.95 -7.87
C ALA A 342 -9.84 -13.43 -7.48
N MET A 343 -10.79 -13.89 -6.65
CA MET A 343 -10.94 -15.31 -6.29
C MET A 343 -11.19 -16.20 -7.52
N GLN A 344 -12.04 -15.76 -8.46
CA GLN A 344 -12.28 -16.47 -9.73
C GLN A 344 -11.02 -16.57 -10.58
N THR A 345 -10.26 -15.48 -10.72
CA THR A 345 -9.03 -15.44 -11.50
C THR A 345 -7.94 -16.33 -10.90
N ILE A 346 -7.83 -16.34 -9.56
CA ILE A 346 -6.94 -17.23 -8.80
C ILE A 346 -7.35 -18.70 -8.97
N GLY A 347 -8.62 -18.96 -9.29
CA GLY A 347 -9.15 -20.31 -9.53
C GLY A 347 -9.72 -20.96 -8.27
N ILE A 348 -10.15 -20.16 -7.29
CA ILE A 348 -10.84 -20.66 -6.10
C ILE A 348 -12.24 -21.16 -6.52
N PRO A 349 -12.58 -22.44 -6.27
CA PRO A 349 -13.90 -22.98 -6.60
C PRO A 349 -15.03 -22.22 -5.89
N HIS A 350 -16.20 -22.17 -6.51
CA HIS A 350 -17.35 -21.44 -5.98
C HIS A 350 -17.79 -21.97 -4.60
N GLU A 351 -17.70 -23.29 -4.39
CA GLU A 351 -17.97 -23.93 -3.11
C GLU A 351 -17.01 -23.46 -2.02
N GLU A 352 -15.71 -23.31 -2.34
CA GLU A 352 -14.70 -22.79 -1.42
C GLU A 352 -14.92 -21.31 -1.12
N VAL A 353 -15.28 -20.49 -2.12
CA VAL A 353 -15.67 -19.08 -1.90
C VAL A 353 -16.82 -19.00 -0.90
N THR A 354 -17.84 -19.85 -1.05
CA THR A 354 -18.98 -19.90 -0.13
C THR A 354 -18.55 -20.29 1.29
N GLN A 355 -17.64 -21.26 1.43
CA GLN A 355 -17.09 -21.65 2.74
C GLN A 355 -16.26 -20.52 3.37
N ILE A 356 -15.44 -19.81 2.59
CA ILE A 356 -14.67 -18.66 3.04
C ILE A 356 -15.60 -17.57 3.58
N LEU A 357 -16.62 -17.19 2.82
CA LEU A 357 -17.60 -16.18 3.23
C LEU A 357 -18.36 -16.61 4.48
N ARG A 358 -18.73 -17.89 4.60
CA ARG A 358 -19.35 -18.44 5.82
C ARG A 358 -18.44 -18.36 7.04
N MET A 359 -17.14 -18.63 6.89
CA MET A 359 -16.17 -18.48 7.98
C MET A 359 -16.05 -17.01 8.41
N VAL A 360 -16.01 -16.09 7.45
CA VAL A 360 -15.96 -14.64 7.72
C VAL A 360 -17.20 -14.19 8.48
N ALA A 361 -18.40 -14.58 8.04
CA ALA A 361 -19.65 -14.31 8.78
C ALA A 361 -19.63 -14.92 10.19
N SER A 362 -19.12 -16.16 10.34
CA SER A 362 -19.04 -16.83 11.64
C SER A 362 -18.16 -16.06 12.63
N VAL A 363 -17.07 -15.43 12.18
CA VAL A 363 -16.23 -14.57 13.03
C VAL A 363 -17.00 -13.35 13.54
N LEU A 364 -17.86 -12.75 12.71
CA LEU A 364 -18.71 -11.64 13.14
C LEU A 364 -19.74 -12.08 14.19
N HIS A 365 -20.39 -13.23 13.97
CA HIS A 365 -21.35 -13.81 14.91
C HIS A 365 -20.70 -14.20 16.25
N LEU A 366 -19.45 -14.68 16.23
CA LEU A 366 -18.69 -14.93 17.46
C LEU A 366 -18.52 -13.66 18.31
N GLY A 367 -18.37 -12.49 17.66
CA GLY A 367 -18.26 -11.21 18.35
C GLY A 367 -19.54 -10.77 19.07
N ASN A 368 -20.69 -11.34 18.70
CA ASN A 368 -21.98 -11.04 19.31
C ASN A 368 -22.28 -11.90 20.55
N VAL A 369 -21.49 -12.96 20.79
CA VAL A 369 -21.71 -13.84 21.94
C VAL A 369 -21.39 -13.08 23.23
N LYS A 370 -22.43 -12.89 24.07
CA LYS A 370 -22.30 -12.31 25.41
C LYS A 370 -22.22 -13.45 26.43
N PHE A 371 -21.40 -13.25 27.46
CA PHE A 371 -21.23 -14.19 28.56
C PHE A 371 -21.70 -13.53 29.85
N ASP A 372 -22.56 -14.24 30.59
CA ASP A 372 -23.06 -13.83 31.90
C ASP A 372 -22.45 -14.72 33.00
N ALA A 373 -22.41 -14.20 34.22
CA ALA A 373 -22.06 -15.01 35.38
C ALA A 373 -23.15 -16.08 35.63
N PRO A 374 -22.75 -17.32 35.97
CA PRO A 374 -23.71 -18.40 36.17
C PRO A 374 -24.55 -18.16 37.42
N PRO A 375 -25.83 -18.59 37.44
CA PRO A 375 -26.74 -18.36 38.57
C PRO A 375 -26.28 -18.94 39.90
N ASN A 376 -25.36 -19.92 39.85
CA ASN A 376 -24.84 -20.63 41.01
C ASN A 376 -23.62 -19.94 41.66
N ASN A 377 -23.27 -18.71 41.26
CA ASN A 377 -22.07 -17.99 41.73
C ASN A 377 -20.77 -18.80 41.60
N SER A 378 -20.69 -19.73 40.64
CA SER A 378 -19.42 -20.37 40.31
C SER A 378 -18.50 -19.40 39.55
N GLU A 379 -17.19 -19.65 39.58
CA GLU A 379 -16.19 -18.83 38.88
C GLU A 379 -16.25 -18.96 37.35
N GLY A 380 -17.13 -19.83 36.81
CA GLY A 380 -17.29 -20.01 35.36
C GLY A 380 -18.12 -18.90 34.70
N SER A 381 -18.32 -19.01 33.39
CA SER A 381 -19.19 -18.12 32.60
C SER A 381 -20.16 -18.92 31.74
N GLU A 382 -21.39 -18.43 31.56
CA GLU A 382 -22.38 -19.03 30.67
C GLU A 382 -22.71 -18.09 29.51
N ALA A 383 -22.67 -18.61 28.28
CA ALA A 383 -23.13 -17.86 27.12
C ALA A 383 -24.62 -17.52 27.30
N ARG A 384 -24.95 -16.23 27.20
CA ARG A 384 -26.31 -15.71 27.33
C ARG A 384 -27.18 -16.37 26.26
N GLN A 385 -28.16 -17.17 26.70
CA GLN A 385 -29.08 -17.89 25.80
C GLN A 385 -30.30 -17.07 25.37
N ASN A 386 -30.50 -15.90 25.98
CA ASN A 386 -31.69 -15.08 25.76
C ASN A 386 -31.49 -14.12 24.58
N TRP A 387 -32.30 -14.39 23.55
CA TRP A 387 -32.67 -13.51 22.46
C TRP A 387 -33.29 -12.25 23.07
N GLU A 388 -32.57 -11.14 23.07
CA GLU A 388 -33.21 -9.84 23.27
C GLU A 388 -33.87 -9.50 21.93
N GLU A 389 -35.20 -9.59 21.86
CA GLU A 389 -35.95 -8.81 20.88
C GLU A 389 -35.58 -7.35 21.17
N ARG A 390 -34.79 -6.74 20.29
CA ARG A 390 -34.66 -5.29 20.28
C ARG A 390 -36.07 -4.71 20.06
N GLU A 391 -36.36 -3.55 20.64
CA GLU A 391 -37.65 -2.86 20.49
C GLU A 391 -38.03 -2.56 19.01
N ASP A 392 -37.10 -2.73 18.07
CA ASP A 392 -37.25 -2.58 16.63
C ASP A 392 -37.67 -3.87 15.89
N GLY A 393 -37.87 -4.99 16.59
CA GLY A 393 -38.45 -6.23 16.04
C GLY A 393 -37.48 -7.17 15.32
N TYR A 394 -36.17 -6.97 15.45
CA TYR A 394 -35.16 -7.85 14.82
C TYR A 394 -34.68 -8.96 15.77
N ARG A 395 -34.50 -10.19 15.25
CA ARG A 395 -33.92 -11.34 15.97
C ARG A 395 -32.43 -11.46 15.68
N ASP A 396 -31.59 -11.52 16.71
CA ASP A 396 -30.17 -11.86 16.57
C ASP A 396 -30.04 -13.26 15.97
N PHE A 397 -29.71 -13.39 14.67
CA PHE A 397 -29.53 -14.70 14.05
C PHE A 397 -28.25 -15.37 14.59
N VAL A 398 -28.41 -16.26 15.57
CA VAL A 398 -27.39 -17.27 15.87
C VAL A 398 -27.75 -18.53 15.06
N PRO A 399 -26.89 -19.02 14.16
CA PRO A 399 -27.10 -20.32 13.53
C PRO A 399 -27.30 -21.36 14.64
N GLN A 400 -28.41 -22.10 14.62
CA GLN A 400 -28.57 -23.28 15.48
C GLN A 400 -27.50 -24.32 15.10
N CYS A 401 -26.32 -24.19 15.68
CA CYS A 401 -25.28 -25.18 15.52
C CYS A 401 -24.42 -25.14 16.76
N SER A 402 -24.42 -26.25 17.52
CA SER A 402 -23.39 -26.86 18.39
C SER A 402 -22.28 -26.06 19.09
N LEU A 403 -22.12 -24.76 18.87
CA LEU A 403 -21.00 -23.93 19.28
C LEU A 403 -21.02 -23.70 20.80
N SER A 404 -22.21 -23.55 21.39
CA SER A 404 -22.37 -23.53 22.85
C SER A 404 -21.96 -24.86 23.51
N LYS A 405 -22.15 -25.99 22.83
CA LYS A 405 -21.66 -27.31 23.29
C LYS A 405 -20.14 -27.46 23.06
N GLN A 406 -19.61 -26.97 21.94
CA GLN A 406 -18.19 -27.08 21.60
C GLN A 406 -17.30 -26.16 22.45
N LEU A 407 -17.76 -24.94 22.78
CA LEU A 407 -17.05 -24.03 23.69
C LEU A 407 -16.98 -24.61 25.12
N ARG A 408 -18.05 -25.25 25.61
CA ARG A 408 -18.06 -25.96 26.90
C ARG A 408 -17.13 -27.18 26.92
N HIS A 409 -16.96 -27.88 25.81
CA HIS A 409 -16.08 -29.06 25.73
C HIS A 409 -14.59 -28.73 25.51
N ALA A 410 -14.25 -27.52 25.08
CA ALA A 410 -12.87 -27.10 24.82
C ALA A 410 -12.09 -26.61 26.06
N GLY A 411 -12.70 -26.61 27.26
CA GLY A 411 -12.03 -26.23 28.50
C GLY A 411 -11.56 -24.77 28.57
N LEU A 412 -12.18 -23.88 27.78
CA LEU A 412 -11.91 -22.43 27.73
C LEU A 412 -13.04 -21.61 28.37
N ALA A 413 -13.71 -22.17 29.38
CA ALA A 413 -14.71 -21.47 30.19
C ALA A 413 -14.45 -21.71 31.68
#